data_AF-A0A4S4H8U9-F1
#
_entry.id   AF-A0A4S4H8U9-F1
#
_cell.length_a   1.000
_cell.length_b   1.000
_cell.length_c   1.000
_cell.angle_alpha   90.00
_cell.angle_beta   90.00
_cell.angle_gamma   90.00
#
_symmetry.space_group_name_H-M   'P 1'
#
loop_
_entity.id
_entity.type
_entity.pdbx_description
1 polymer ?
#
loop_
_entity_poly.entity_id
_entity_poly.type
_entity_poly.pdbx_seq_one_letter_code
_entity_poly.pdbx_strand_id
1 'polypeptide(L)'
;MNTVQDTMTVAQGITDLGMMAIVAAFFLVLSALLWVACFRWFKGIIDGMIKGNTKMVDDLIVETRKQNDMLNDISEGLKPETQLRVKNFTGVYFDLAIEKVCRIIKKVREENHIADKEATRTKIRTLLHNLHEDRNSRFDSFRYRGKILTTYVNHDWVDWVAEVVEHEVYSDTVNNGRAYTNVQAVYERIKIDFYHKMNHE
;
A
#
# COMPACT_ATOMS: atom_id res chain seq x y z
N MET A 1 92.47 0.21 49.52
CA MET A 1 91.65 0.99 48.57
C MET A 1 90.46 0.20 48.01
N ASN A 2 90.41 -1.13 48.08
CA ASN A 2 89.30 -1.91 47.51
C ASN A 2 88.02 -1.92 48.37
N THR A 3 88.14 -1.89 49.69
CA THR A 3 86.98 -1.94 50.61
C THR A 3 86.08 -0.71 50.53
N VAL A 4 86.63 0.49 50.29
CA VAL A 4 85.84 1.72 50.15
C VAL A 4 85.06 1.71 48.83
N GLN A 5 85.66 1.17 47.77
CA GLN A 5 85.02 1.06 46.46
C GLN A 5 83.87 0.03 46.48
N ASP A 6 84.10 -1.14 47.09
CA ASP A 6 83.08 -2.19 47.25
C ASP A 6 81.91 -1.72 48.12
N THR A 7 82.18 -0.97 49.20
CA THR A 7 81.11 -0.42 50.06
C THR A 7 80.29 0.64 49.34
N MET A 8 80.93 1.45 48.49
CA MET A 8 80.24 2.44 47.65
C MET A 8 79.39 1.79 46.56
N THR A 9 79.86 0.71 45.93
CA THR A 9 79.09 -0.05 44.94
C THR A 9 77.89 -0.77 45.56
N VAL A 10 78.05 -1.33 46.77
CA VAL A 10 76.93 -1.92 47.54
C VAL A 10 75.93 -0.85 47.98
N ALA A 11 76.41 0.32 48.43
CA ALA A 11 75.54 1.44 48.80
C ALA A 11 74.78 2.01 47.59
N GLN A 12 75.41 2.12 46.41
CA GLN A 12 74.73 2.47 45.17
C GLN A 12 73.71 1.41 44.76
N GLY A 13 74.04 0.12 44.85
CA GLY A 13 73.10 -0.97 44.55
C GLY A 13 71.87 -1.00 45.46
N ILE A 14 72.02 -0.76 46.76
CA ILE A 14 70.89 -0.65 47.71
C ILE A 14 70.04 0.60 47.42
N THR A 15 70.69 1.71 47.06
CA THR A 15 70.00 2.97 46.75
C THR A 15 69.23 2.86 45.42
N ASP A 16 69.81 2.25 44.40
CA ASP A 16 69.20 2.11 43.07
C ASP A 16 68.09 1.04 43.05
N LEU A 17 68.30 -0.11 43.72
CA LEU A 17 67.25 -1.12 43.87
C LEU A 17 66.12 -0.64 44.80
N GLY A 18 66.46 0.09 45.87
CA GLY A 18 65.49 0.72 46.77
C GLY A 18 64.67 1.81 46.07
N MET A 19 65.31 2.68 45.29
CA MET A 19 64.61 3.68 44.46
C MET A 19 63.75 3.02 43.39
N MET A 20 64.22 1.97 42.71
CA MET A 20 63.42 1.23 41.73
C MET A 20 62.17 0.62 42.37
N ALA A 21 62.28 0.04 43.57
CA ALA A 21 61.14 -0.52 44.30
C ALA A 21 60.13 0.55 44.73
N ILE A 22 60.61 1.72 45.19
CA ILE A 22 59.76 2.86 45.57
C ILE A 22 59.02 3.42 44.35
N VAL A 23 59.73 3.64 43.23
CA VAL A 23 59.13 4.14 41.98
C VAL A 23 58.13 3.13 41.42
N ALA A 24 58.43 1.83 41.48
CA ALA A 24 57.49 0.78 41.08
C ALA A 24 56.23 0.77 41.97
N ALA A 25 56.37 0.95 43.29
CA ALA A 25 55.24 1.05 44.20
C ALA A 25 54.36 2.28 43.91
N PHE A 26 54.97 3.45 43.67
CA PHE A 26 54.24 4.66 43.26
C PHE A 26 53.52 4.47 41.91
N PHE A 27 54.19 3.83 40.95
CA PHE A 27 53.60 3.54 39.65
C PHE A 27 52.38 2.61 39.76
N LEU A 28 52.44 1.57 40.61
CA LEU A 28 51.31 0.67 40.84
C LEU A 28 50.13 1.40 41.50
N VAL A 29 50.38 2.26 42.48
CA VAL A 29 49.33 3.04 43.15
C VAL A 29 48.69 4.03 42.17
N LEU A 30 49.49 4.76 41.38
CA LEU A 30 48.99 5.69 40.36
C LEU A 30 48.20 4.96 39.27
N SER A 31 48.68 3.80 38.82
CA SER A 31 47.99 2.98 37.82
C SER A 31 46.65 2.47 38.35
N ALA A 32 46.58 2.03 39.61
CA ALA A 32 45.34 1.62 40.25
C ALA A 32 44.34 2.78 40.38
N LEU A 33 44.80 3.97 40.74
CA LEU A 33 43.95 5.17 40.81
C LEU A 33 43.42 5.60 39.44
N LEU A 34 44.27 5.59 38.41
CA LEU A 34 43.87 5.86 37.03
C LEU A 34 42.84 4.84 36.54
N TRP A 35 43.04 3.56 36.84
CA TRP A 35 42.08 2.50 36.49
C TRP A 35 40.70 2.78 37.10
N VAL A 36 40.63 3.08 38.40
CA VAL A 36 39.37 3.42 39.07
C VAL A 36 38.72 4.67 38.46
N ALA A 37 39.50 5.69 38.15
CA ALA A 37 39.00 6.91 37.51
C ALA A 37 38.44 6.66 36.11
N CYS A 38 39.16 5.90 35.27
CA CYS A 38 38.73 5.53 33.92
C CYS A 38 37.47 4.67 33.94
N PHE A 39 37.35 3.70 34.85
CA PHE A 39 36.15 2.87 34.98
C PHE A 39 34.93 3.67 35.42
N ARG A 40 35.09 4.61 36.36
CA ARG A 40 34.00 5.50 36.77
C ARG A 40 33.53 6.39 35.61
N TRP A 41 34.45 6.95 34.85
CA TRP A 41 34.14 7.77 33.69
C TRP A 41 33.43 6.96 32.59
N PHE A 42 33.97 5.79 32.25
CA PHE A 42 33.39 4.90 31.24
C PHE A 42 31.99 4.43 31.61
N LYS A 43 31.77 4.06 32.88
CA LYS A 43 30.44 3.72 33.40
C LYS A 43 29.45 4.89 33.24
N GLY A 44 29.87 6.11 33.53
CA GLY A 44 29.04 7.31 33.34
C GLY A 44 28.62 7.53 31.89
N ILE A 45 29.52 7.28 30.93
CA ILE A 45 29.21 7.39 29.49
C ILE A 45 28.23 6.31 29.06
N ILE A 46 28.46 5.04 29.44
CA ILE A 46 27.56 3.94 29.10
C ILE A 46 26.18 4.17 29.71
N ASP A 47 26.09 4.54 30.99
CA ASP A 47 24.81 4.81 31.64
C ASP A 47 24.06 5.97 30.97
N GLY A 48 24.78 7.00 30.52
CA GLY A 48 24.22 8.11 29.75
C GLY A 48 23.70 7.69 28.37
N MET A 49 24.48 6.89 27.64
CA MET A 49 24.10 6.37 26.32
C MET A 49 22.92 5.40 26.40
N ILE A 50 22.93 4.47 27.36
CA ILE A 50 21.82 3.53 27.59
C ILE A 50 20.54 4.30 27.95
N LYS A 51 20.60 5.25 28.87
CA LYS A 51 19.43 6.07 29.24
C LYS A 51 18.91 6.90 28.06
N GLY A 52 19.80 7.48 27.25
CA GLY A 52 19.44 8.23 26.05
C GLY A 52 18.75 7.34 25.00
N ASN A 53 19.30 6.15 24.75
CA ASN A 53 18.72 5.18 23.83
C ASN A 53 17.36 4.66 24.31
N THR A 54 17.23 4.31 25.59
CA THR A 54 15.95 3.85 26.16
C THR A 54 14.87 4.92 26.02
N LYS A 55 15.20 6.18 26.29
CA LYS A 55 14.26 7.30 26.12
C LYS A 55 13.88 7.50 24.65
N MET A 56 14.84 7.47 23.73
CA MET A 56 14.56 7.58 22.30
C MET A 56 13.66 6.45 21.80
N VAL A 57 13.89 5.22 22.26
CA VAL A 57 13.03 4.07 21.91
C VAL A 57 11.62 4.24 22.46
N ASP A 58 11.47 4.72 23.71
CA ASP A 58 10.16 4.98 24.31
C ASP A 58 9.41 6.08 23.56
N ASP A 59 10.08 7.20 23.26
CA ASP A 59 9.51 8.30 22.47
C ASP A 59 9.08 7.83 21.07
N LEU A 60 9.89 6.98 20.41
CA LEU A 60 9.53 6.37 19.12
C LEU A 60 8.32 5.44 19.23
N ILE A 61 8.19 4.66 20.30
CA ILE A 61 7.02 3.79 20.53
C ILE A 61 5.76 4.64 20.70
N VAL A 62 5.84 5.72 21.49
CA VAL A 62 4.72 6.64 21.71
C VAL A 62 4.30 7.32 20.41
N GLU A 63 5.24 7.85 19.65
CA GLU A 63 4.94 8.52 18.38
C GLU A 63 4.41 7.52 17.33
N THR A 64 4.93 6.29 17.30
CA THR A 64 4.42 5.23 16.41
C THR A 64 2.98 4.85 16.75
N ARG A 65 2.64 4.73 18.03
CA ARG A 65 1.26 4.48 18.47
C ARG A 65 0.33 5.61 18.04
N LYS A 66 0.75 6.85 18.28
CA LYS A 66 -0.01 8.04 17.88
C LYS A 66 -0.22 8.12 16.37
N GLN A 67 0.80 7.78 15.58
CA GLN A 67 0.67 7.68 14.12
C GLN A 67 -0.31 6.58 13.71
N ASN A 68 -0.27 5.42 14.37
CA ASN A 68 -1.19 4.32 14.09
C ASN A 68 -2.64 4.71 14.42
N ASP A 69 -2.88 5.35 15.57
CA ASP A 69 -4.22 5.83 15.95
C ASP A 69 -4.75 6.86 14.94
N MET A 70 -3.93 7.81 14.52
CA MET A 70 -4.30 8.78 13.48
C MET A 70 -4.56 8.11 12.13
N LEU A 71 -3.77 7.12 11.73
CA LEU A 71 -4.00 6.35 10.50
C LEU A 71 -5.30 5.54 10.57
N ASN A 72 -5.63 4.98 11.74
CA ASN A 72 -6.89 4.25 11.93
C ASN A 72 -8.08 5.19 11.79
N ASP A 73 -8.06 6.36 12.43
CA ASP A 73 -9.11 7.38 12.30
C ASP A 73 -9.29 7.83 10.84
N ILE A 74 -8.18 8.13 10.15
CA ILE A 74 -8.18 8.47 8.72
C ILE A 74 -8.75 7.31 7.89
N SER A 75 -8.37 6.07 8.17
CA SER A 75 -8.84 4.89 7.47
C SER A 75 -10.34 4.65 7.70
N GLU A 76 -10.83 4.81 8.93
CA GLU A 76 -12.23 4.68 9.30
C GLU A 76 -13.11 5.71 8.59
N GLY A 77 -12.63 6.95 8.42
CA GLY A 77 -13.35 7.98 7.65
C GLY A 77 -13.25 7.81 6.13
N LEU A 78 -12.03 7.66 5.59
CA LEU A 78 -11.81 7.72 4.14
C LEU A 78 -12.21 6.45 3.40
N LYS A 79 -12.09 5.28 4.02
CA LYS A 79 -12.41 4.00 3.37
C LYS A 79 -13.90 3.91 2.96
N PRO A 80 -14.88 4.15 3.85
CA PRO A 80 -16.29 4.13 3.46
C PRO A 80 -16.64 5.26 2.50
N GLU A 81 -16.06 6.46 2.67
CA GLU A 81 -16.30 7.58 1.76
C GLU A 81 -15.81 7.26 0.34
N THR A 82 -14.60 6.72 0.22
CA THR A 82 -14.04 6.29 -1.07
C THR A 82 -14.89 5.19 -1.70
N GLN A 83 -15.33 4.20 -0.91
CA GLN A 83 -16.19 3.13 -1.41
C GLN A 83 -17.54 3.67 -1.90
N LEU A 84 -18.16 4.58 -1.16
CA LEU A 84 -19.43 5.20 -1.56
C LEU A 84 -19.25 6.04 -2.83
N ARG A 85 -18.17 6.84 -2.92
CA ARG A 85 -17.84 7.64 -4.09
C ARG A 85 -17.69 6.77 -5.35
N VAL A 86 -16.95 5.66 -5.24
CA VAL A 86 -16.79 4.70 -6.33
C VAL A 86 -18.14 4.11 -6.72
N LYS A 87 -18.94 3.61 -5.77
CA LYS A 87 -20.26 3.03 -6.04
C LYS A 87 -21.21 4.02 -6.73
N ASN A 88 -21.25 5.26 -6.27
CA ASN A 88 -22.09 6.30 -6.88
C ASN A 88 -21.62 6.62 -8.30
N PHE A 89 -20.32 6.83 -8.48
CA PHE A 89 -19.73 7.12 -9.79
C PHE A 89 -20.00 5.99 -10.78
N THR A 90 -19.67 4.75 -10.44
CA THR A 90 -19.85 3.59 -11.33
C THR A 90 -21.33 3.31 -11.58
N GLY A 91 -22.18 3.48 -10.57
CA GLY A 91 -23.64 3.35 -10.69
C GLY A 91 -24.20 4.27 -11.78
N VAL A 92 -23.86 5.55 -11.75
CA VAL A 92 -24.30 6.53 -12.77
C VAL A 92 -23.87 6.11 -14.18
N TYR A 93 -22.64 5.62 -14.35
CA TYR A 93 -22.16 5.17 -15.65
C TYR A 93 -22.82 3.88 -16.14
N PHE A 94 -23.16 2.96 -15.24
CA PHE A 94 -23.94 1.78 -15.60
C PHE A 94 -25.37 2.15 -16.00
N ASP A 95 -26.01 3.07 -15.29
CA ASP A 95 -27.35 3.54 -15.64
C ASP A 95 -27.37 4.28 -16.98
N LEU A 96 -26.35 5.11 -17.25
CA LEU A 96 -26.16 5.73 -18.57
C LEU A 96 -25.93 4.68 -19.67
N ALA A 97 -25.22 3.59 -19.35
CA ALA A 97 -24.96 2.52 -20.30
C ALA A 97 -26.24 1.74 -20.64
N ILE A 98 -27.14 1.51 -19.68
CA ILE A 98 -28.49 0.95 -19.93
C ILE A 98 -29.22 1.79 -20.98
N GLU A 99 -29.27 3.11 -20.80
CA GLU A 99 -29.94 4.02 -21.74
C GLU A 99 -29.29 3.99 -23.14
N LYS A 100 -27.96 4.01 -23.21
CA LYS A 100 -27.22 3.94 -24.48
C LYS A 100 -27.46 2.61 -25.20
N VAL A 101 -27.53 1.48 -24.48
CA VAL A 101 -27.83 0.16 -25.06
C VAL A 101 -29.27 0.09 -25.58
N CYS A 102 -30.25 0.62 -24.83
CA CYS A 102 -31.63 0.71 -25.28
C CYS A 102 -31.76 1.53 -26.59
N ARG A 103 -30.97 2.60 -26.73
CA ARG A 103 -30.90 3.37 -27.99
C ARG A 103 -30.25 2.58 -29.12
N ILE A 104 -29.23 1.76 -28.85
CA ILE A 104 -28.63 0.86 -29.84
C ILE A 104 -29.69 -0.12 -30.36
N ILE A 105 -30.51 -0.73 -29.49
CA ILE A 105 -31.59 -1.64 -29.90
C ILE A 105 -32.56 -0.94 -30.86
N LYS A 106 -33.02 0.28 -30.52
CA LYS A 106 -33.92 1.06 -31.38
C LYS A 106 -33.29 1.38 -32.73
N LYS A 107 -32.06 1.91 -32.72
CA LYS A 107 -31.32 2.28 -33.91
C LYS A 107 -31.08 1.09 -34.84
N VAL A 108 -30.69 -0.07 -34.30
CA VAL A 108 -30.44 -1.28 -35.11
C VAL A 108 -31.73 -1.80 -35.73
N ARG A 109 -32.87 -1.72 -35.02
CA ARG A 109 -34.18 -2.08 -35.57
C ARG A 109 -34.65 -1.13 -36.67
N GLU A 110 -34.36 0.17 -36.54
CA GLU A 110 -34.75 1.21 -37.52
C GLU A 110 -33.85 1.22 -38.77
N GLU A 111 -32.54 0.99 -38.61
CA GLU A 111 -31.56 1.19 -39.69
C GLU A 111 -31.35 0.00 -40.61
N ASN A 112 -31.72 -1.23 -40.22
CA ASN A 112 -31.23 -2.43 -40.92
C ASN A 112 -32.31 -3.27 -41.60
N HIS A 113 -31.90 -3.79 -42.76
CA HIS A 113 -32.36 -5.05 -43.33
C HIS A 113 -31.99 -6.18 -42.35
N ILE A 114 -32.84 -6.42 -41.35
CA ILE A 114 -32.71 -7.49 -40.33
C ILE A 114 -32.53 -8.90 -40.97
N ALA A 115 -32.71 -9.01 -42.29
CA ALA A 115 -32.46 -10.20 -43.08
C ALA A 115 -31.01 -10.74 -42.96
N ASP A 116 -29.98 -9.89 -42.88
CA ASP A 116 -28.61 -10.34 -42.65
C ASP A 116 -28.29 -10.37 -41.15
N LYS A 117 -28.43 -11.56 -40.57
CA LYS A 117 -28.25 -11.78 -39.13
C LYS A 117 -26.80 -11.63 -38.67
N GLU A 118 -25.85 -11.99 -39.53
CA GLU A 118 -24.43 -12.07 -39.18
C GLU A 118 -23.76 -10.69 -39.23
N ALA A 119 -24.07 -9.89 -40.27
CA ALA A 119 -23.65 -8.50 -40.35
C ALA A 119 -24.23 -7.67 -39.19
N THR A 120 -25.51 -7.89 -38.85
CA THR A 120 -26.18 -7.19 -37.74
C THR A 120 -25.57 -7.55 -36.39
N ARG A 121 -25.27 -8.84 -36.15
CA ARG A 121 -24.55 -9.29 -34.94
C ARG A 121 -23.19 -8.60 -34.80
N THR A 122 -22.41 -8.55 -35.88
CA THR A 122 -21.09 -7.90 -35.88
C THR A 122 -21.21 -6.41 -35.56
N LYS A 123 -22.17 -5.70 -36.17
CA LYS A 123 -22.45 -4.29 -35.88
C LYS A 123 -22.82 -4.07 -34.41
N ILE A 124 -23.71 -4.90 -33.84
CA ILE A 124 -24.10 -4.84 -32.42
C ILE A 124 -22.87 -4.99 -31.52
N ARG A 125 -22.05 -6.02 -31.74
CA ARG A 125 -20.86 -6.27 -30.93
C ARG A 125 -19.88 -5.10 -30.99
N THR A 126 -19.64 -4.52 -32.16
CA THR A 126 -18.77 -3.34 -32.31
C THR A 126 -19.30 -2.13 -31.54
N LEU A 127 -20.61 -1.85 -31.63
CA LEU A 127 -21.23 -0.75 -30.89
C LEU A 127 -21.15 -0.94 -29.37
N LEU A 128 -21.38 -2.16 -28.89
CA LEU A 128 -21.28 -2.51 -27.47
C LEU A 128 -19.85 -2.47 -26.96
N HIS A 129 -18.89 -2.92 -27.77
CA HIS A 129 -17.47 -2.83 -27.43
C HIS A 129 -17.02 -1.37 -27.29
N ASN A 130 -17.37 -0.51 -28.24
CA ASN A 130 -17.07 0.93 -28.16
C ASN A 130 -17.69 1.58 -26.91
N LEU A 131 -18.91 1.19 -26.55
CA LEU A 131 -19.57 1.66 -25.33
C LEU A 131 -18.85 1.19 -24.07
N HIS A 132 -18.40 -0.07 -24.06
CA HIS A 132 -17.66 -0.67 -22.97
C HIS A 132 -16.30 0.03 -22.79
N GLU A 133 -15.57 0.30 -23.87
CA GLU A 133 -14.29 1.01 -23.84
C GLU A 133 -14.42 2.49 -23.45
N ASP A 134 -15.44 3.22 -23.94
CA ASP A 134 -15.73 4.60 -23.49
C ASP A 134 -15.96 4.65 -21.97
N ARG A 135 -16.65 3.65 -21.41
CA ARG A 135 -16.84 3.55 -19.97
C ARG A 135 -15.52 3.23 -19.25
N ASN A 136 -14.75 2.26 -19.75
CA ASN A 136 -13.48 1.86 -19.13
C ASN A 136 -12.47 3.03 -19.09
N SER A 137 -12.38 3.81 -20.16
CA SER A 137 -11.55 5.02 -20.19
C SER A 137 -11.90 6.02 -19.06
N ARG A 138 -13.18 6.12 -18.70
CA ARG A 138 -13.63 6.96 -17.57
C ARG A 138 -13.30 6.33 -16.23
N PHE A 139 -13.31 5.00 -16.15
CA PHE A 139 -12.95 4.23 -14.96
C PHE A 139 -11.44 4.32 -14.66
N ASP A 140 -10.59 4.44 -15.70
CA ASP A 140 -9.14 4.60 -15.55
C ASP A 140 -8.72 5.84 -14.75
N SER A 141 -9.56 6.88 -14.75
CA SER A 141 -9.33 8.11 -13.96
C SER A 141 -9.41 7.88 -12.44
N PHE A 142 -9.98 6.76 -12.00
CA PHE A 142 -10.26 6.47 -10.60
C PHE A 142 -9.48 5.27 -10.11
N ARG A 143 -9.02 5.35 -8.86
CA ARG A 143 -8.35 4.26 -8.16
C ARG A 143 -9.14 3.82 -6.94
N TYR A 144 -9.18 2.52 -6.70
CA TYR A 144 -9.72 1.91 -5.50
C TYR A 144 -8.72 0.88 -4.99
N ARG A 145 -8.37 0.93 -3.70
CA ARG A 145 -7.35 0.06 -3.07
C ARG A 145 -6.02 0.00 -3.85
N GLY A 146 -5.60 1.13 -4.45
CA GLY A 146 -4.36 1.24 -5.22
C GLY A 146 -4.44 0.79 -6.68
N LYS A 147 -5.49 0.07 -7.08
CA LYS A 147 -5.74 -0.40 -8.46
C LYS A 147 -6.66 0.56 -9.21
N ILE A 148 -6.54 0.64 -10.53
CA ILE A 148 -7.49 1.39 -11.38
C ILE A 148 -8.82 0.64 -11.45
N LEU A 149 -9.94 1.35 -11.60
CA LEU A 149 -11.25 0.69 -11.59
C LEU A 149 -11.43 -0.31 -12.74
N THR A 150 -10.81 -0.07 -13.88
CA THR A 150 -10.84 -0.97 -15.05
C THR A 150 -10.23 -2.35 -14.76
N THR A 151 -9.36 -2.48 -13.75
CA THR A 151 -8.84 -3.78 -13.31
C THR A 151 -9.95 -4.71 -12.80
N TYR A 152 -11.06 -4.17 -12.31
CA TYR A 152 -12.20 -4.94 -11.80
C TYR A 152 -13.26 -5.22 -12.88
N VAL A 153 -13.03 -4.82 -14.14
CA VAL A 153 -13.97 -5.03 -15.24
C VAL A 153 -13.79 -6.42 -15.84
N ASN A 154 -14.89 -7.12 -16.14
CA ASN A 154 -14.86 -8.38 -16.89
C ASN A 154 -15.05 -8.13 -18.39
N HIS A 155 -14.25 -8.80 -19.23
CA HIS A 155 -14.40 -8.80 -20.68
C HIS A 155 -15.70 -9.48 -21.14
N ASP A 156 -16.20 -10.46 -20.39
CA ASP A 156 -17.43 -11.20 -20.73
C ASP A 156 -18.68 -10.33 -20.72
N TRP A 157 -18.64 -9.16 -20.07
CA TRP A 157 -19.79 -8.27 -19.98
C TRP A 157 -20.29 -7.81 -21.35
N VAL A 158 -19.39 -7.66 -22.33
CA VAL A 158 -19.80 -7.30 -23.70
C VAL A 158 -20.65 -8.41 -24.30
N ASP A 159 -20.28 -9.67 -24.06
CA ASP A 159 -21.01 -10.83 -24.58
C ASP A 159 -22.37 -11.00 -23.90
N TRP A 160 -22.45 -10.79 -22.58
CA TRP A 160 -23.71 -10.84 -21.84
C TRP A 160 -24.71 -9.79 -22.35
N VAL A 161 -24.24 -8.58 -22.62
CA VAL A 161 -25.09 -7.51 -23.17
C VAL A 161 -25.44 -7.80 -24.62
N ALA A 162 -24.51 -8.32 -25.42
CA ALA A 162 -24.75 -8.67 -26.82
C ALA A 162 -25.84 -9.72 -26.97
N GLU A 163 -25.86 -10.76 -26.14
CA GLU A 163 -26.90 -11.79 -26.15
C GLU A 163 -28.31 -11.20 -25.96
N VAL A 164 -28.46 -10.31 -24.98
CA VAL A 164 -29.76 -9.67 -24.71
C VAL A 164 -30.15 -8.68 -25.80
N VAL A 165 -29.19 -7.92 -26.34
CA VAL A 165 -29.46 -7.00 -27.46
C VAL A 165 -29.86 -7.77 -28.71
N GLU A 166 -29.18 -8.87 -29.04
CA GLU A 166 -29.53 -9.73 -30.18
C GLU A 166 -30.93 -10.32 -29.99
N HIS A 167 -31.24 -10.88 -28.82
CA HIS A 167 -32.57 -11.41 -28.52
C HIS A 167 -33.66 -10.35 -28.66
N GLU A 168 -33.44 -9.13 -28.16
CA GLU A 168 -34.40 -8.05 -28.32
C GLU A 168 -34.51 -7.62 -29.78
N VAL A 169 -33.41 -7.39 -30.50
CA VAL A 169 -33.46 -6.95 -31.92
C VAL A 169 -34.29 -7.89 -32.78
N TYR A 170 -34.19 -9.22 -32.59
CA TYR A 170 -34.93 -10.22 -33.37
C TYR A 170 -36.27 -10.66 -32.77
N SER A 171 -36.73 -10.06 -31.68
CA SER A 171 -38.05 -10.40 -31.12
C SER A 171 -39.18 -10.01 -32.07
N ASP A 172 -40.16 -10.91 -32.23
CA ASP A 172 -41.35 -10.73 -33.07
C ASP A 172 -42.18 -9.48 -32.69
N THR A 173 -42.15 -9.11 -31.40
CA THR A 173 -42.89 -7.94 -30.88
C THR A 173 -41.95 -6.84 -30.40
N VAL A 174 -42.21 -5.61 -30.85
CA VAL A 174 -41.49 -4.42 -30.40
C VAL A 174 -42.07 -3.98 -29.06
N ASN A 175 -41.35 -4.25 -27.98
CA ASN A 175 -41.69 -3.77 -26.65
C ASN A 175 -40.49 -3.08 -25.99
N ASN A 176 -40.53 -1.75 -25.94
CA ASN A 176 -39.45 -0.94 -25.35
C ASN A 176 -39.35 -1.12 -23.83
N GLY A 177 -40.46 -1.35 -23.13
CA GLY A 177 -40.46 -1.61 -21.69
C GLY A 177 -39.77 -2.93 -21.35
N ARG A 178 -40.08 -3.99 -22.11
CA ARG A 178 -39.41 -5.29 -21.97
C ARG A 178 -37.91 -5.20 -22.28
N ALA A 179 -37.54 -4.51 -23.37
CA ALA A 179 -36.14 -4.32 -23.72
C ALA A 179 -35.37 -3.58 -22.61
N TYR A 180 -35.96 -2.53 -22.03
CA TYR A 180 -35.37 -1.82 -20.90
C TYR A 180 -35.17 -2.74 -19.69
N THR A 181 -36.19 -3.50 -19.28
CA THR A 181 -36.10 -4.44 -18.16
C THR A 181 -35.02 -5.51 -18.38
N ASN A 182 -34.92 -6.06 -19.58
CA ASN A 182 -33.93 -7.09 -19.91
C ASN A 182 -32.51 -6.53 -19.91
N VAL A 183 -32.30 -5.35 -20.48
CA VAL A 183 -31.01 -4.65 -20.44
C VAL A 183 -30.65 -4.30 -18.99
N GLN A 184 -31.60 -3.76 -18.22
CA GLN A 184 -31.39 -3.45 -16.80
C GLN A 184 -30.97 -4.68 -16.01
N ALA A 185 -31.63 -5.83 -16.21
CA ALA A 185 -31.28 -7.07 -15.52
C ALA A 185 -29.83 -7.52 -15.78
N VAL A 186 -29.33 -7.38 -17.01
CA VAL A 186 -27.93 -7.69 -17.34
C VAL A 186 -26.98 -6.70 -16.68
N TYR A 187 -27.31 -5.41 -16.67
CA TYR A 187 -26.48 -4.41 -16.01
C TYR A 187 -26.48 -4.55 -14.48
N GLU A 188 -27.56 -5.00 -13.85
CA GLU A 188 -27.56 -5.36 -12.43
C GLU A 188 -26.64 -6.55 -12.16
N ARG A 189 -26.64 -7.57 -13.02
CA ARG A 189 -25.64 -8.67 -12.95
C ARG A 189 -24.21 -8.14 -13.07
N ILE A 190 -23.95 -7.22 -13.99
CA ILE A 190 -22.64 -6.57 -14.17
C ILE A 190 -22.24 -5.77 -12.92
N LYS A 191 -23.16 -4.98 -12.34
CA LYS A 191 -22.91 -4.24 -11.09
C LYS A 191 -22.53 -5.18 -9.95
N ILE A 192 -23.23 -6.29 -9.80
CA ILE A 192 -22.94 -7.31 -8.78
C ILE A 192 -21.54 -7.90 -9.00
N ASP A 193 -21.22 -8.32 -10.22
CA ASP A 193 -19.90 -8.87 -10.57
C ASP A 193 -18.77 -7.86 -10.29
N PHE A 194 -18.95 -6.60 -10.73
CA PHE A 194 -17.99 -5.52 -10.49
C PHE A 194 -17.76 -5.27 -9.00
N TYR A 195 -18.81 -5.17 -8.20
CA TYR A 195 -18.67 -4.92 -6.75
C TYR A 195 -18.12 -6.13 -6.01
N HIS A 196 -18.39 -7.34 -6.47
CA HIS A 196 -17.79 -8.55 -5.94
C HIS A 196 -16.27 -8.53 -6.15
N LYS A 197 -15.80 -8.29 -7.38
CA LYS A 197 -14.38 -8.16 -7.71
C LYS A 197 -13.70 -7.05 -6.89
N MET A 198 -14.34 -5.89 -6.79
CA MET A 198 -13.81 -4.77 -6.01
C MET A 198 -13.62 -5.08 -4.51
N ASN A 199 -14.44 -5.96 -3.93
CA ASN A 199 -14.34 -6.31 -2.51
C ASN A 199 -13.38 -7.48 -2.25
N HIS A 200 -13.26 -8.42 -3.19
CA HIS A 200 -12.58 -9.71 -3.01
C HIS A 200 -11.26 -9.87 -3.80
N GLU A 201 -10.94 -8.98 -4.75
CA GLU A 201 -9.66 -8.94 -5.50
C GLU A 201 -8.79 -7.72 -5.15
#